data_AF-A0A2J6Q443-F1
#
_entry.id   AF-A0A2J6Q443-F1
#
_cell.length_a   1.000
_cell.length_b   1.000
_cell.length_c   1.000
_cell.angle_alpha   90.00
_cell.angle_beta   90.00
_cell.angle_gamma   90.00
#
_symmetry.space_group_name_H-M   'P 1'
#
loop_
_entity.id
_entity.type
_entity.pdbx_description
1 polymer ?
#
loop_
_entity_poly.entity_id
_entity_poly.type
_entity_poly.pdbx_seq_one_letter_code
_entity_poly.pdbx_strand_id
1 'polypeptide(L)'
;MAPTFPPIYLLKWNLEHDPKELHRLEEEIDVVFDIKEAKLVLGKVKLKRRAALELRKLGLDTEEVVTTESEPDTDTDHNHHEEQIASQIVPSAPGNPPAQRLAISPRSTLRPSDETIKVLDLAWYTGSLNAGKLLPIEDYLVYEGRIKSKILPVKPKQTLLPAQVEPRRQISTVSPTQRHFRTGPRKFGGNSVHSSSQPARLLHKTTSEDEAYAALPPIPKYLHSPYSCQRPTPLHCPNEDFLSELRIIKQARNLKGDEVGVRAYSVAVAAIASYPYSLTSALELSRLPGCGSKISKLWQDWKTLGHVEEADEARSDPDLQVLDLFWKIHGVGEASARDFFSKGWRSLDDIVEQGWDRISRDQQIGVKYYDEFLQRIPREEVEKIASVILDYANHIRDGFRMVICGGYRRGKPDSGDVDVVLSHPNENATHRFLVELLESLERDEYITHRLIVSMKNSDRGQNPLNWKGSMPRSRGGFDSLDHAFLVWQEPTWPSKDEDLKGNPDARNPNVHRRVDIIISPWKTAGCAVLGWSGGTMFERDLRHYCKQQLGFKFDSTGVRRQDNGEWVDLEKGDGDLLVKERRVFSGLGLEWRDPTERCTD
;
A
#
# COMPACT_ATOMS: atom_id res chain seq x y z
N MET A 1 37.56 12.25 41.92
CA MET A 1 36.82 13.46 41.50
C MET A 1 35.71 12.98 40.58
N ALA A 2 34.52 13.60 40.62
CA ALA A 2 33.51 13.33 39.58
C ALA A 2 34.01 13.89 38.23
N PRO A 3 33.66 13.27 37.08
CA PRO A 3 33.95 13.86 35.78
C PRO A 3 33.16 15.16 35.59
N THR A 4 33.82 16.20 35.10
CA THR A 4 33.15 17.46 34.73
C THR A 4 32.47 17.28 33.37
N PHE A 5 31.15 17.42 33.35
CA PHE A 5 30.35 17.37 32.13
C PHE A 5 30.27 18.74 31.43
N PRO A 6 30.03 18.79 30.11
CA PRO A 6 29.63 20.03 29.43
C PRO A 6 28.18 20.41 29.82
N PRO A 7 27.70 21.65 29.50
CA PRO A 7 26.30 22.02 29.69
C PRO A 7 25.36 21.06 28.92
N ILE A 8 24.50 20.36 29.66
CA ILE A 8 23.60 19.33 29.15
C ILE A 8 22.15 19.83 29.13
N TYR A 9 21.43 19.61 28.03
CA TYR A 9 19.97 19.65 28.02
C TYR A 9 19.39 18.23 28.04
N LEU A 10 18.32 18.01 28.81
CA LEU A 10 17.64 16.73 28.91
C LEU A 10 16.35 16.71 28.08
N LEU A 11 16.28 15.86 27.04
CA LEU A 11 15.09 15.71 26.19
C LEU A 11 13.98 14.98 26.94
N LYS A 12 12.89 15.71 27.18
CA LYS A 12 11.77 15.26 28.01
C LYS A 12 10.82 14.26 27.31
N TRP A 13 10.85 14.19 25.98
CA TRP A 13 10.02 13.33 25.12
C TRP A 13 9.70 11.92 25.66
N ASN A 14 10.74 11.15 26.02
CA ASN A 14 10.60 9.78 26.54
C ASN A 14 10.81 9.68 28.07
N LEU A 15 10.61 10.81 28.79
CA LEU A 15 10.71 10.93 30.25
C LEU A 15 9.46 11.59 30.87
N GLU A 16 8.66 12.36 30.11
CA GLU A 16 7.39 12.96 30.56
C GLU A 16 6.38 11.93 31.09
N HIS A 17 6.50 10.67 30.66
CA HIS A 17 5.67 9.55 31.11
C HIS A 17 6.10 8.96 32.46
N ASP A 18 7.30 9.29 32.97
CA ASP A 18 7.69 9.07 34.37
C ASP A 18 8.23 10.39 34.99
N PRO A 19 7.34 11.22 35.55
CA PRO A 19 7.74 12.46 36.23
C PRO A 19 8.62 12.26 37.47
N LYS A 20 8.82 11.05 37.99
CA LYS A 20 9.77 10.79 39.10
C LYS A 20 11.17 10.53 38.58
N GLU A 21 11.29 9.75 37.51
CA GLU A 21 12.56 9.57 36.81
C GLU A 21 13.06 10.91 36.25
N LEU A 22 12.17 11.71 35.64
CA LEU A 22 12.53 13.02 35.09
C LEU A 22 13.09 13.98 36.17
N HIS A 23 12.37 14.22 37.28
CA HIS A 23 12.89 15.09 38.35
C HIS A 23 14.19 14.56 38.96
N ARG A 24 14.33 13.24 39.14
CA ARG A 24 15.57 12.64 39.64
C ARG A 24 16.74 12.88 38.68
N LEU A 25 16.52 12.77 37.37
CA LEU A 25 17.56 13.08 36.38
C LEU A 25 17.88 14.58 36.31
N GLU A 26 16.92 15.46 36.57
CA GLU A 26 17.14 16.92 36.69
C GLU A 26 17.82 17.33 38.02
N GLU A 27 17.83 16.46 39.04
CA GLU A 27 18.62 16.62 40.27
C GLU A 27 20.02 15.96 40.19
N GLU A 28 20.18 14.86 39.45
CA GLU A 28 21.46 14.16 39.26
C GLU A 28 22.33 14.79 38.15
N ILE A 29 21.71 15.30 37.08
CA ILE A 29 22.39 15.99 35.97
C ILE A 29 22.32 17.50 36.19
N ASP A 30 23.46 18.19 36.13
CA ASP A 30 23.55 19.66 36.11
C ASP A 30 23.03 20.20 34.75
N VAL A 31 21.71 20.33 34.63
CA VAL A 31 21.00 20.65 33.36
C VAL A 31 20.85 22.14 33.12
N VAL A 32 20.99 22.55 31.85
CA VAL A 32 20.55 23.87 31.37
C VAL A 32 19.11 23.82 30.85
N PHE A 33 18.33 24.85 31.16
CA PHE A 33 16.92 24.92 30.80
C PHE A 33 16.62 25.66 29.48
N ASP A 34 17.57 26.43 28.93
CA ASP A 34 17.53 26.86 27.52
C ASP A 34 18.43 25.93 26.68
N ILE A 35 17.85 25.30 25.66
CA ILE A 35 18.54 24.45 24.68
C ILE A 35 19.71 25.17 23.97
N LYS A 36 19.69 26.51 23.92
CA LYS A 36 20.76 27.34 23.33
C LYS A 36 22.02 27.45 24.18
N GLU A 37 21.93 27.16 25.48
CA GLU A 37 23.08 27.14 26.39
C GLU A 37 23.76 25.76 26.43
N ALA A 38 23.10 24.75 25.86
CA ALA A 38 23.55 23.37 25.84
C ALA A 38 24.62 23.14 24.77
N LYS A 39 25.71 22.45 25.16
CA LYS A 39 26.70 21.90 24.22
C LYS A 39 26.53 20.40 24.00
N LEU A 40 25.71 19.76 24.83
CA LEU A 40 25.34 18.35 24.73
C LEU A 40 23.85 18.19 25.03
N VAL A 41 23.21 17.25 24.37
CA VAL A 41 21.79 16.93 24.57
C VAL A 41 21.68 15.44 24.88
N LEU A 42 21.02 15.09 25.98
CA LEU A 42 20.82 13.70 26.38
C LEU A 42 19.33 13.34 26.28
N GLY A 43 19.03 12.09 25.92
CA GLY A 43 17.67 11.59 25.97
C GLY A 43 17.54 10.10 25.72
N LYS A 44 16.37 9.54 26.03
CA LYS A 44 16.00 8.17 25.64
C LYS A 44 15.54 8.14 24.17
N VAL A 45 16.41 8.57 23.25
CA VAL A 45 16.13 8.73 21.81
C VAL A 45 17.14 7.92 21.03
N LYS A 46 16.70 7.10 20.06
CA LYS A 46 17.58 6.19 19.29
C LYS A 46 17.60 6.42 17.77
N LEU A 47 16.82 7.37 17.26
CA LEU A 47 16.69 7.64 15.82
C LEU A 47 17.15 9.06 15.49
N LYS A 48 18.05 9.20 14.51
CA LYS A 48 18.54 10.48 13.98
C LYS A 48 17.41 11.49 13.70
N ARG A 49 16.38 11.04 12.97
CA ARG A 49 15.19 11.86 12.63
C ARG A 49 14.41 12.33 13.85
N ARG A 50 14.31 11.50 14.90
CA ARG A 50 13.66 11.84 16.18
C ARG A 50 14.43 12.94 16.91
N ALA A 51 15.75 12.80 16.99
CA ALA A 51 16.63 13.78 17.63
C ALA A 51 16.54 15.15 16.94
N ALA A 52 16.60 15.18 15.60
CA ALA A 52 16.42 16.40 14.82
C ALA A 52 15.03 17.06 15.00
N LEU A 53 13.97 16.25 15.12
CA LEU A 53 12.61 16.74 15.36
C LEU A 53 12.47 17.40 16.75
N GLU A 54 13.01 16.80 17.81
CA GLU A 54 12.95 17.36 19.16
C GLU A 54 13.75 18.66 19.27
N LEU A 55 14.94 18.75 18.65
CA LEU A 55 15.69 20.01 18.55
C LEU A 55 14.85 21.11 17.87
N ARG A 56 14.14 20.78 16.78
CA ARG A 56 13.26 21.72 16.09
C ARG A 56 12.06 22.15 16.93
N LYS A 57 11.44 21.24 17.70
CA LYS A 57 10.36 21.58 18.67
C LYS A 57 10.86 22.57 19.73
N LEU A 58 12.10 22.42 20.18
CA LEU A 58 12.78 23.32 21.13
C LEU A 58 13.31 24.62 20.48
N GLY A 59 13.12 24.80 19.17
CA GLY A 59 13.45 26.03 18.45
C GLY A 59 14.86 26.10 17.84
N LEU A 60 15.63 25.01 17.88
CA LEU A 60 16.89 24.85 17.13
C LEU A 60 16.62 24.13 15.80
N ASP A 61 16.71 24.86 14.69
CA ASP A 61 16.74 24.22 13.36
C ASP A 61 18.18 23.86 13.01
N THR A 62 18.41 22.61 12.59
CA THR A 62 19.75 22.05 12.36
C THR A 62 19.84 21.35 11.01
N GLU A 63 21.06 21.22 10.49
CA GLU A 63 21.39 20.39 9.32
C GLU A 63 22.30 19.24 9.78
N GLU A 64 22.00 18.01 9.38
CA GLU A 64 22.78 16.83 9.80
C GLU A 64 24.23 16.93 9.28
N VAL A 65 25.20 16.74 10.18
CA VAL A 65 26.61 16.68 9.80
C VAL A 65 26.90 15.28 9.26
N VAL A 66 26.93 15.15 7.94
CA VAL A 66 27.30 13.89 7.27
C VAL A 66 28.80 13.65 7.44
N THR A 67 29.17 12.89 8.48
CA THR A 67 30.50 12.30 8.62
C THR A 67 30.67 11.21 7.57
N THR A 68 31.66 11.34 6.68
CA THR A 68 32.02 10.32 5.69
C THR A 68 32.83 9.20 6.35
N GLU A 69 32.16 8.40 7.17
CA GLU A 69 32.62 7.07 7.55
C GLU A 69 31.71 6.06 6.85
N SER A 70 32.31 5.02 6.28
CA SER A 70 31.61 4.03 5.45
C SER A 70 30.61 3.22 6.29
N GLU A 71 29.39 3.04 5.78
CA GLU A 71 28.53 1.96 6.28
C GLU A 71 29.27 0.61 6.14
N PRO A 72 29.13 -0.32 7.09
CA PRO A 72 29.77 -1.62 6.99
C PRO A 72 29.06 -2.47 5.92
N ASP A 73 29.67 -2.57 4.74
CA ASP A 73 29.34 -3.61 3.77
C ASP A 73 29.39 -4.98 4.47
N THR A 74 28.21 -5.55 4.70
CA THR A 74 28.03 -6.93 5.20
C THR A 74 27.55 -7.85 4.07
N ASP A 75 28.06 -7.58 2.87
CA ASP A 75 28.08 -8.53 1.77
C ASP A 75 29.48 -9.17 1.77
N THR A 76 29.59 -10.42 2.22
CA THR A 76 30.85 -11.19 2.16
C THR A 76 30.53 -12.66 1.96
N ASP A 77 30.40 -13.03 0.68
CA ASP A 77 30.29 -14.41 0.22
C ASP A 77 31.44 -15.27 0.79
N HIS A 78 31.12 -16.50 1.20
CA HIS A 78 32.04 -17.40 1.91
C HIS A 78 32.39 -18.62 1.06
N ASN A 79 33.30 -18.40 0.11
CA ASN A 79 34.13 -19.41 -0.54
C ASN A 79 35.50 -18.76 -0.88
N HIS A 80 36.66 -19.42 -0.74
CA HIS A 80 36.92 -20.85 -0.71
C HIS A 80 37.95 -21.27 0.35
N HIS A 81 37.98 -22.56 0.69
CA HIS A 81 39.19 -23.25 1.16
C HIS A 81 40.09 -23.68 0.00
N GLU A 82 41.31 -24.11 0.33
CA GLU A 82 42.37 -24.58 -0.58
C GLU A 82 41.93 -25.74 -1.54
N GLU A 83 42.66 -26.13 -2.60
CA GLU A 83 44.13 -26.20 -2.75
C GLU A 83 44.61 -26.42 -4.22
N GLN A 84 45.94 -26.34 -4.43
CA GLN A 84 46.77 -26.97 -5.49
C GLN A 84 46.99 -26.36 -6.91
N ILE A 85 48.26 -25.93 -7.10
CA ILE A 85 49.21 -26.33 -8.18
C ILE A 85 49.31 -25.49 -9.50
N ALA A 86 50.54 -25.49 -10.05
CA ALA A 86 51.00 -25.08 -11.40
C ALA A 86 51.35 -23.60 -11.69
N SER A 87 52.50 -23.20 -11.14
CA SER A 87 53.46 -22.18 -11.65
C SER A 87 53.63 -22.03 -13.18
N GLN A 88 53.99 -20.81 -13.64
CA GLN A 88 55.00 -20.40 -14.68
C GLN A 88 54.68 -18.93 -15.14
N ILE A 89 55.59 -18.01 -15.56
CA ILE A 89 57.07 -17.97 -15.62
C ILE A 89 57.60 -16.49 -15.55
N VAL A 90 58.43 -16.19 -14.54
CA VAL A 90 59.61 -15.27 -14.48
C VAL A 90 59.52 -13.80 -15.06
N PRO A 91 60.58 -12.93 -15.14
CA PRO A 91 60.57 -11.68 -14.32
C PRO A 91 60.92 -10.34 -15.05
N SER A 92 60.87 -9.21 -14.31
CA SER A 92 62.00 -8.25 -14.26
C SER A 92 61.99 -7.40 -12.97
N ALA A 93 63.15 -7.16 -12.36
CA ALA A 93 63.39 -6.25 -11.22
C ALA A 93 64.21 -5.02 -11.70
N PRO A 94 64.87 -4.17 -10.87
CA PRO A 94 64.81 -3.97 -9.40
C PRO A 94 64.71 -2.48 -8.95
N GLY A 95 64.52 -2.21 -7.65
CA GLY A 95 64.60 -0.85 -7.07
C GLY A 95 64.52 -0.80 -5.53
N ASN A 96 65.66 -0.72 -4.85
CA ASN A 96 65.86 -0.92 -3.40
C ASN A 96 66.61 0.31 -2.78
N PRO A 97 66.74 0.49 -1.44
CA PRO A 97 65.71 0.49 -0.40
C PRO A 97 65.71 1.79 0.49
N PRO A 98 66.02 1.82 1.83
CA PRO A 98 65.00 2.01 2.87
C PRO A 98 65.21 3.18 3.88
N ALA A 99 64.13 3.63 4.54
CA ALA A 99 64.20 4.30 5.87
C ALA A 99 62.87 4.30 6.67
N GLN A 100 62.81 3.41 7.65
CA GLN A 100 62.38 3.57 9.05
C GLN A 100 61.52 4.77 9.54
N ARG A 101 60.41 4.42 10.22
CA ARG A 101 59.77 5.12 11.39
C ARG A 101 59.14 6.50 11.08
N LEU A 102 58.09 6.98 11.77
CA LEU A 102 57.71 6.83 13.19
C LEU A 102 56.21 6.50 13.41
N ALA A 103 55.84 6.37 14.69
CA ALA A 103 54.58 5.80 15.16
C ALA A 103 53.37 6.75 15.14
N ILE A 104 52.19 6.11 15.27
CA ILE A 104 50.86 6.68 15.48
C ILE A 104 50.83 7.64 16.69
N SER A 105 49.91 8.60 16.70
CA SER A 105 49.44 9.27 17.93
C SER A 105 47.92 9.50 17.86
N PRO A 106 47.10 8.78 18.67
CA PRO A 106 45.66 8.98 18.70
C PRO A 106 45.30 10.11 19.69
N ARG A 107 44.67 11.19 19.24
CA ARG A 107 44.13 12.21 20.16
C ARG A 107 43.05 13.11 19.55
N SER A 108 41.78 12.75 19.77
CA SER A 108 40.65 13.69 19.70
C SER A 108 39.88 13.66 21.02
N THR A 109 40.41 14.35 22.03
CA THR A 109 39.61 14.78 23.18
C THR A 109 38.69 15.92 22.73
N LEU A 110 37.41 15.87 23.09
CA LEU A 110 36.37 16.91 22.88
C LEU A 110 36.94 18.31 22.56
N ARG A 111 36.97 18.65 21.27
CA ARG A 111 37.23 20.02 20.82
C ARG A 111 35.87 20.68 20.53
N PRO A 112 35.48 21.73 21.27
CA PRO A 112 34.24 22.42 20.98
C PRO A 112 34.38 23.18 19.65
N SER A 113 33.55 22.82 18.68
CA SER A 113 33.19 23.70 17.56
C SER A 113 31.83 24.29 17.89
N ASP A 114 31.78 25.58 18.20
CA ASP A 114 30.59 26.26 18.75
C ASP A 114 29.43 26.45 17.73
N GLU A 115 29.42 25.67 16.65
CA GLU A 115 28.38 25.65 15.60
C GLU A 115 27.62 24.30 15.55
N THR A 116 28.05 23.28 16.28
CA THR A 116 27.50 21.91 16.24
C THR A 116 26.88 21.50 17.57
N ILE A 117 25.71 20.86 17.52
CA ILE A 117 25.03 20.27 18.68
C ILE A 117 24.95 18.75 18.51
N LYS A 118 25.20 18.02 19.60
CA LYS A 118 25.21 16.55 19.64
C LYS A 118 24.13 16.03 20.57
N VAL A 119 23.39 15.03 20.10
CA VAL A 119 22.38 14.28 20.86
C VAL A 119 22.92 12.88 21.12
N LEU A 120 23.02 12.48 22.40
CA LEU A 120 23.44 11.14 22.81
C LEU A 120 22.30 10.37 23.49
N ASP A 121 22.38 9.05 23.46
CA ASP A 121 21.55 8.19 24.32
C ASP A 121 21.95 8.41 25.80
N LEU A 122 20.95 8.50 26.67
CA LEU A 122 21.10 8.69 28.12
C LEU A 122 22.04 7.64 28.78
N ALA A 123 22.20 6.46 28.18
CA ALA A 123 23.16 5.44 28.61
C ALA A 123 24.61 5.95 28.70
N TRP A 124 25.02 6.94 27.88
CA TRP A 124 26.37 7.50 27.92
C TRP A 124 26.70 8.15 29.28
N TYR A 125 25.74 8.87 29.85
CA TYR A 125 25.91 9.59 31.11
C TYR A 125 26.01 8.61 32.29
N THR A 126 25.10 7.63 32.38
CA THR A 126 25.13 6.60 33.41
C THR A 126 26.39 5.70 33.31
N GLY A 127 26.81 5.36 32.09
CA GLY A 127 28.08 4.67 31.84
C GLY A 127 29.30 5.49 32.26
N SER A 128 29.32 6.80 31.98
CA SER A 128 30.42 7.70 32.36
C SER A 128 30.52 7.94 33.87
N LEU A 129 29.38 8.01 34.57
CA LEU A 129 29.37 8.01 36.04
C LEU A 129 29.92 6.70 36.62
N ASN A 130 29.42 5.56 36.16
CA ASN A 130 29.84 4.23 36.64
C ASN A 130 31.33 3.94 36.36
N ALA A 131 31.86 4.44 35.23
CA ALA A 131 33.28 4.34 34.89
C ALA A 131 34.18 5.34 35.63
N GLY A 132 33.62 6.31 36.35
CA GLY A 132 34.36 7.39 37.02
C GLY A 132 35.08 8.36 36.07
N LYS A 133 34.77 8.30 34.77
CA LYS A 133 35.41 9.06 33.68
C LYS A 133 34.43 9.18 32.52
N LEU A 134 34.55 10.26 31.73
CA LEU A 134 33.78 10.36 30.48
C LEU A 134 34.16 9.20 29.54
N LEU A 135 33.15 8.50 29.03
CA LEU A 135 33.30 7.50 27.97
C LEU A 135 33.43 8.19 26.59
N PRO A 136 33.97 7.48 25.58
CA PRO A 136 33.79 7.85 24.18
C PRO A 136 32.31 8.15 23.89
N ILE A 137 32.04 9.13 23.02
CA ILE A 137 30.67 9.54 22.66
C ILE A 137 30.16 8.79 21.43
N GLU A 138 31.06 8.18 20.68
CA GLU A 138 30.86 7.62 19.35
C GLU A 138 29.83 6.48 19.38
N ASP A 139 29.99 5.52 20.29
CA ASP A 139 29.06 4.39 20.51
C ASP A 139 27.65 4.81 21.00
N TYR A 140 27.47 6.10 21.33
CA TYR A 140 26.26 6.66 21.92
C TYR A 140 25.68 7.85 21.11
N LEU A 141 26.29 8.20 19.97
CA LEU A 141 25.92 9.38 19.18
C LEU A 141 24.68 9.12 18.32
N VAL A 142 23.56 9.72 18.72
CA VAL A 142 22.26 9.55 18.06
C VAL A 142 22.09 10.53 16.91
N TYR A 143 22.63 11.75 17.04
CA TYR A 143 22.58 12.79 16.01
C TYR A 143 23.63 13.87 16.24
N GLU A 144 24.26 14.36 15.18
CA GLU A 144 25.08 15.58 15.18
C GLU A 144 24.56 16.54 14.11
N GLY A 145 24.27 17.78 14.50
CA GLY A 145 23.69 18.79 13.61
C GLY A 145 24.35 20.14 13.76
N ARG A 146 24.55 20.85 12.63
CA ARG A 146 25.02 22.23 12.60
C ARG A 146 23.85 23.18 12.76
N ILE A 147 23.96 24.19 13.62
CA ILE A 147 22.85 25.10 13.97
C ILE A 147 22.68 26.17 12.88
N LYS A 148 21.44 26.37 12.40
CA LYS A 148 21.14 27.39 11.37
C LYS A 148 21.01 28.79 11.96
N SER A 149 22.05 29.60 11.82
CA SER A 149 22.03 31.03 12.17
C SER A 149 21.03 31.81 11.30
N LYS A 150 19.95 32.35 11.91
CA LYS A 150 18.94 33.16 11.21
C LYS A 150 19.50 34.53 10.78
N ILE A 151 19.82 34.67 9.50
CA ILE A 151 20.17 35.97 8.90
C ILE A 151 18.91 36.86 8.80
N LEU A 152 18.88 37.88 9.64
CA LEU A 152 18.25 39.21 9.45
C LEU A 152 18.14 39.75 8.01
N PRO A 153 17.02 39.69 7.23
CA PRO A 153 17.00 40.40 5.95
C PRO A 153 17.09 41.92 6.13
N VAL A 154 18.15 42.52 5.58
CA VAL A 154 18.38 43.98 5.59
C VAL A 154 17.32 44.67 4.72
N LYS A 155 16.58 45.63 5.30
CA LYS A 155 15.58 46.42 4.56
C LYS A 155 16.25 47.32 3.52
N PRO A 156 15.86 47.27 2.23
CA PRO A 156 16.25 48.27 1.24
C PRO A 156 15.75 49.68 1.63
N LYS A 157 16.48 50.71 1.22
CA LYS A 157 16.09 52.12 1.46
C LYS A 157 14.90 52.52 0.57
N GLN A 158 14.12 53.50 1.04
CA GLN A 158 13.06 54.13 0.27
C GLN A 158 13.62 54.90 -0.92
N THR A 159 12.96 54.79 -2.08
CA THR A 159 13.07 55.73 -3.21
C THR A 159 11.64 56.10 -3.64
N LEU A 160 11.44 57.33 -4.10
CA LEU A 160 10.13 57.99 -4.20
C LEU A 160 9.32 57.55 -5.44
N LEU A 161 7.99 57.49 -5.28
CA LEU A 161 7.02 57.43 -6.38
C LEU A 161 6.39 58.82 -6.61
N PRO A 162 6.18 59.24 -7.87
CA PRO A 162 5.20 60.27 -8.21
C PRO A 162 3.75 59.71 -8.20
N ALA A 163 2.77 60.57 -7.94
CA ALA A 163 1.32 60.30 -8.08
C ALA A 163 0.88 60.37 -9.58
N GLN A 164 -0.36 60.08 -10.02
CA GLN A 164 -1.72 60.04 -9.41
C GLN A 164 -2.46 58.74 -9.86
N VAL A 165 -3.79 58.47 -9.76
CA VAL A 165 -5.05 59.22 -9.56
C VAL A 165 -6.04 58.38 -8.71
N GLU A 166 -7.07 59.00 -8.13
CA GLU A 166 -8.06 58.36 -7.23
C GLU A 166 -9.29 57.70 -7.91
N PRO A 167 -10.04 56.83 -7.20
CA PRO A 167 -11.27 56.14 -7.65
C PRO A 167 -12.58 56.54 -6.93
N ARG A 168 -13.75 56.17 -7.50
CA ARG A 168 -15.10 55.90 -6.89
C ARG A 168 -16.16 55.84 -8.03
N ARG A 169 -17.37 55.24 -7.96
CA ARG A 169 -18.27 54.56 -6.96
C ARG A 169 -19.20 53.60 -7.79
N GLN A 170 -20.18 52.75 -7.40
CA GLN A 170 -21.12 52.46 -6.29
C GLN A 170 -21.29 50.90 -6.15
N ILE A 171 -21.93 50.20 -5.18
CA ILE A 171 -23.07 50.41 -4.23
C ILE A 171 -24.45 50.23 -4.98
N SER A 172 -25.44 49.39 -4.61
CA SER A 172 -25.73 48.54 -3.41
C SER A 172 -26.88 47.49 -3.55
N THR A 173 -26.79 46.35 -2.82
CA THR A 173 -27.89 45.53 -2.18
C THR A 173 -28.99 44.87 -3.07
N VAL A 174 -29.90 43.96 -2.65
CA VAL A 174 -30.32 43.35 -1.34
C VAL A 174 -30.62 41.82 -1.52
N SER A 175 -31.00 41.09 -0.45
CA SER A 175 -31.48 39.68 -0.48
C SER A 175 -32.92 39.52 0.10
N PRO A 176 -33.39 38.34 0.56
CA PRO A 176 -34.24 37.40 -0.21
C PRO A 176 -35.69 37.25 0.30
N THR A 177 -36.54 36.46 -0.38
CA THR A 177 -37.91 36.11 0.09
C THR A 177 -38.40 34.72 -0.38
N GLN A 178 -39.56 34.26 0.10
CA GLN A 178 -39.93 32.83 0.18
C GLN A 178 -40.97 32.33 -0.84
N ARG A 179 -40.93 31.00 -1.09
CA ARG A 179 -42.03 30.04 -1.36
C ARG A 179 -43.24 30.46 -2.24
N HIS A 180 -43.62 29.58 -3.17
CA HIS A 180 -44.95 28.92 -3.14
C HIS A 180 -45.02 27.70 -4.08
N PHE A 181 -45.68 26.62 -3.64
CA PHE A 181 -46.09 25.49 -4.49
C PHE A 181 -47.43 25.81 -5.18
N ARG A 182 -47.60 25.40 -6.45
CA ARG A 182 -48.91 25.07 -7.03
C ARG A 182 -48.81 23.87 -7.97
N THR A 183 -49.62 22.85 -7.69
CA THR A 183 -49.93 21.73 -8.58
C THR A 183 -51.10 22.11 -9.50
N GLY A 184 -51.15 21.53 -10.71
CA GLY A 184 -52.25 21.73 -11.65
C GLY A 184 -52.06 20.91 -12.92
N PRO A 185 -53.03 20.05 -13.32
CA PRO A 185 -52.84 19.13 -14.44
C PRO A 185 -53.05 19.81 -15.80
N ARG A 186 -52.35 19.31 -16.83
CA ARG A 186 -52.71 19.58 -18.24
C ARG A 186 -52.85 18.27 -19.02
N LYS A 187 -53.86 18.25 -19.88
CA LYS A 187 -54.37 17.07 -20.59
C LYS A 187 -53.40 16.66 -21.70
N PHE A 188 -53.46 15.38 -22.09
CA PHE A 188 -52.97 14.93 -23.39
C PHE A 188 -53.68 15.73 -24.50
N GLY A 189 -52.88 16.38 -25.35
CA GLY A 189 -53.28 16.90 -26.64
C GLY A 189 -52.18 16.52 -27.63
N GLY A 190 -52.51 15.66 -28.60
CA GLY A 190 -51.52 15.18 -29.56
C GLY A 190 -51.08 16.31 -30.50
N ASN A 191 -49.77 16.41 -30.75
CA ASN A 191 -49.24 17.24 -31.81
C ASN A 191 -48.16 16.45 -32.56
N SER A 192 -48.17 16.54 -33.89
CA SER A 192 -47.22 15.83 -34.75
C SER A 192 -45.80 16.34 -34.50
N VAL A 193 -44.89 15.43 -34.13
CA VAL A 193 -43.45 15.72 -34.13
C VAL A 193 -42.91 15.31 -35.49
N HIS A 194 -42.62 16.30 -36.35
CA HIS A 194 -41.80 16.07 -37.54
C HIS A 194 -40.45 15.48 -37.10
N SER A 195 -40.14 14.27 -37.57
CA SER A 195 -38.81 13.71 -37.43
C SER A 195 -37.84 14.53 -38.29
N SER A 196 -37.11 15.46 -37.68
CA SER A 196 -35.94 16.07 -38.30
C SER A 196 -34.85 15.01 -38.43
N SER A 197 -34.90 14.23 -39.51
CA SER A 197 -33.88 13.26 -39.87
C SER A 197 -32.58 14.00 -40.19
N GLN A 198 -31.76 14.24 -39.17
CA GLN A 198 -30.36 14.56 -39.42
C GLN A 198 -29.77 13.36 -40.18
N PRO A 199 -29.25 13.54 -41.40
CA PRO A 199 -28.56 12.45 -42.08
C PRO A 199 -27.37 12.03 -41.20
N ALA A 200 -27.07 10.73 -41.18
CA ALA A 200 -25.92 10.22 -40.45
C ALA A 200 -24.68 11.01 -40.90
N ARG A 201 -23.97 11.64 -39.95
CA ARG A 201 -22.78 12.44 -40.22
C ARG A 201 -21.66 11.50 -40.66
N LEU A 202 -21.63 11.19 -41.96
CA LEU A 202 -20.57 10.42 -42.58
C LEU A 202 -19.23 11.06 -42.21
N LEU A 203 -18.43 10.33 -41.45
CA LEU A 203 -17.06 10.73 -41.14
C LEU A 203 -16.30 10.68 -42.47
N HIS A 204 -15.96 11.87 -42.98
CA HIS A 204 -15.25 12.01 -44.25
C HIS A 204 -13.78 11.67 -44.04
N LYS A 205 -13.50 10.37 -43.88
CA LYS A 205 -12.15 9.83 -43.85
C LYS A 205 -11.40 10.21 -45.11
N THR A 206 -10.10 10.48 -44.98
CA THR A 206 -9.22 10.55 -46.16
C THR A 206 -8.83 9.14 -46.60
N THR A 207 -8.45 8.97 -47.87
CA THR A 207 -7.88 7.69 -48.34
C THR A 207 -6.68 7.25 -47.51
N SER A 208 -5.84 8.22 -47.09
CA SER A 208 -4.70 7.98 -46.19
C SER A 208 -5.09 7.51 -44.77
N GLU A 209 -6.27 7.88 -44.25
CA GLU A 209 -6.75 7.34 -42.98
C GLU A 209 -7.22 5.89 -43.13
N ASP A 210 -7.97 5.56 -44.18
CA ASP A 210 -8.41 4.17 -44.42
C ASP A 210 -7.25 3.25 -44.80
N GLU A 211 -6.25 3.73 -45.55
CA GLU A 211 -4.98 3.02 -45.78
C GLU A 211 -4.23 2.76 -44.46
N ALA A 212 -4.13 3.77 -43.59
CA ALA A 212 -3.51 3.61 -42.27
C ALA A 212 -4.27 2.61 -41.38
N TYR A 213 -5.62 2.63 -41.39
CA TYR A 213 -6.44 1.64 -40.67
C TYR A 213 -6.30 0.22 -41.25
N ALA A 214 -6.15 0.08 -42.57
CA ALA A 214 -5.95 -1.21 -43.24
C ALA A 214 -4.58 -1.84 -42.94
N ALA A 215 -3.57 -1.02 -42.60
CA ALA A 215 -2.25 -1.48 -42.20
C ALA A 215 -2.15 -1.93 -40.72
N LEU A 216 -3.16 -1.66 -39.88
CA LEU A 216 -3.15 -2.05 -38.46
C LEU A 216 -3.46 -3.56 -38.29
N PRO A 217 -2.87 -4.22 -37.27
CA PRO A 217 -3.23 -5.60 -36.94
C PRO A 217 -4.73 -5.73 -36.60
N PRO A 218 -5.36 -6.88 -36.91
CA PRO A 218 -6.78 -7.11 -36.67
C PRO A 218 -7.08 -7.21 -35.17
N ILE A 219 -8.21 -6.65 -34.74
CA ILE A 219 -8.63 -6.70 -33.33
C ILE A 219 -9.10 -8.14 -33.01
N PRO A 220 -8.58 -8.78 -31.95
CA PRO A 220 -9.09 -10.08 -31.50
C PRO A 220 -10.57 -9.99 -31.13
N LYS A 221 -11.37 -11.02 -31.48
CA LYS A 221 -12.84 -10.98 -31.32
C LYS A 221 -13.31 -10.63 -29.90
N TYR A 222 -12.59 -11.10 -28.87
CA TYR A 222 -12.91 -10.83 -27.47
C TYR A 222 -12.76 -9.34 -27.09
N LEU A 223 -11.89 -8.58 -27.78
CA LEU A 223 -11.62 -7.17 -27.49
C LEU A 223 -12.72 -6.22 -28.00
N HIS A 224 -13.66 -6.71 -28.81
CA HIS A 224 -14.91 -6.00 -29.07
C HIS A 224 -15.87 -6.04 -27.87
N SER A 225 -15.65 -6.90 -26.87
CA SER A 225 -16.44 -6.89 -25.64
C SER A 225 -15.98 -5.77 -24.70
N PRO A 226 -16.90 -4.95 -24.17
CA PRO A 226 -16.57 -4.01 -23.11
C PRO A 226 -16.19 -4.74 -21.80
N TYR A 227 -16.64 -5.98 -21.60
CA TYR A 227 -16.47 -6.73 -20.36
C TYR A 227 -15.12 -7.47 -20.34
N SER A 228 -14.21 -7.07 -19.45
CA SER A 228 -12.94 -7.76 -19.21
C SER A 228 -13.11 -9.23 -18.80
N CYS A 229 -14.21 -9.61 -18.14
CA CYS A 229 -14.51 -11.02 -17.83
C CYS A 229 -14.69 -11.94 -19.04
N GLN A 230 -14.80 -11.40 -20.26
CA GLN A 230 -14.83 -12.17 -21.51
C GLN A 230 -13.47 -12.21 -22.24
N ARG A 231 -12.48 -11.44 -21.79
CA ARG A 231 -11.16 -11.27 -22.45
C ARG A 231 -10.07 -12.05 -21.68
N PRO A 232 -9.19 -12.79 -22.38
CA PRO A 232 -7.97 -13.26 -21.76
C PRO A 232 -7.03 -12.07 -21.49
N THR A 233 -6.60 -11.92 -20.23
CA THR A 233 -5.76 -10.82 -19.75
C THR A 233 -4.58 -11.40 -18.97
N PRO A 234 -3.48 -11.77 -19.64
CA PRO A 234 -2.33 -12.44 -19.00
C PRO A 234 -1.63 -11.54 -17.98
N LEU A 235 -0.84 -12.14 -17.08
CA LEU A 235 -0.02 -11.40 -16.11
C LEU A 235 1.03 -10.48 -16.76
N HIS A 236 1.50 -10.84 -17.95
CA HIS A 236 2.45 -10.06 -18.73
C HIS A 236 1.95 -9.92 -20.16
N CYS A 237 1.87 -8.69 -20.68
CA CYS A 237 1.52 -8.40 -22.06
C CYS A 237 2.67 -7.67 -22.81
N PRO A 238 2.62 -7.54 -24.15
CA PRO A 238 3.65 -6.84 -24.93
C PRO A 238 3.70 -5.30 -24.77
N ASN A 239 3.06 -4.76 -23.73
CA ASN A 239 2.80 -3.32 -23.51
C ASN A 239 2.99 -2.88 -22.04
N GLU A 240 3.63 -3.67 -21.17
CA GLU A 240 3.74 -3.38 -19.73
C GLU A 240 4.36 -2.00 -19.41
N ASP A 241 5.38 -1.57 -20.16
CA ASP A 241 6.07 -0.28 -19.93
C ASP A 241 5.10 0.92 -20.01
N PHE A 242 4.18 0.91 -20.98
CA PHE A 242 3.14 1.95 -21.06
C PHE A 242 2.05 1.74 -20.02
N LEU A 243 1.74 0.48 -19.66
CA LEU A 243 0.81 0.19 -18.57
C LEU A 243 1.33 0.66 -17.20
N SER A 244 2.64 0.68 -16.94
CA SER A 244 3.17 1.19 -15.66
C SER A 244 2.89 2.67 -15.49
N GLU A 245 3.08 3.48 -16.55
CA GLU A 245 2.73 4.91 -16.55
C GLU A 245 1.23 5.12 -16.30
N LEU A 246 0.37 4.34 -16.98
CA LEU A 246 -1.09 4.40 -16.77
C LEU A 246 -1.50 3.95 -15.36
N ARG A 247 -0.81 2.98 -14.75
CA ARG A 247 -1.06 2.53 -13.37
C ARG A 247 -0.68 3.60 -12.34
N ILE A 248 0.42 4.33 -12.56
CA ILE A 248 0.84 5.46 -11.71
C ILE A 248 -0.21 6.58 -11.76
N ILE A 249 -0.67 6.97 -12.95
CA ILE A 249 -1.73 7.99 -13.08
C ILE A 249 -3.03 7.50 -12.44
N LYS A 250 -3.42 6.23 -12.63
CA LYS A 250 -4.59 5.61 -11.95
C LYS A 250 -4.48 5.72 -10.42
N GLN A 251 -3.31 5.49 -9.84
CA GLN A 251 -3.05 5.56 -8.39
C GLN A 251 -3.13 7.01 -7.89
N ALA A 252 -2.49 7.97 -8.58
CA ALA A 252 -2.60 9.40 -8.29
C ALA A 252 -4.05 9.91 -8.31
N ARG A 253 -4.85 9.44 -9.29
CA ARG A 253 -6.30 9.74 -9.39
C ARG A 253 -7.07 9.14 -8.20
N ASN A 254 -6.72 7.94 -7.74
CA ASN A 254 -7.33 7.30 -6.57
C ASN A 254 -7.05 8.07 -5.27
N LEU A 255 -5.79 8.44 -5.04
CA LEU A 255 -5.35 9.22 -3.88
C LEU A 255 -5.99 10.62 -3.87
N LYS A 256 -6.15 11.26 -5.03
CA LYS A 256 -6.86 12.54 -5.20
C LYS A 256 -8.40 12.42 -5.20
N GLY A 257 -8.96 11.20 -5.15
CA GLY A 257 -10.41 10.96 -5.02
C GLY A 257 -11.22 11.02 -6.32
N ASP A 258 -10.56 10.96 -7.47
CA ASP A 258 -11.17 11.00 -8.80
C ASP A 258 -11.67 9.60 -9.22
N GLU A 259 -12.83 9.18 -8.66
CA GLU A 259 -13.48 7.90 -8.99
C GLU A 259 -13.73 7.72 -10.50
N VAL A 260 -13.94 8.81 -11.24
CA VAL A 260 -14.21 8.79 -12.69
C VAL A 260 -12.91 8.52 -13.45
N GLY A 261 -11.83 9.19 -13.09
CA GLY A 261 -10.48 8.94 -13.59
C GLY A 261 -10.03 7.51 -13.29
N VAL A 262 -10.10 7.06 -12.04
CA VAL A 262 -9.79 5.67 -11.66
C VAL A 262 -10.60 4.68 -12.49
N ARG A 263 -11.90 4.92 -12.67
CA ARG A 263 -12.76 4.06 -13.49
C ARG A 263 -12.34 4.02 -14.96
N ALA A 264 -11.96 5.15 -15.55
CA ALA A 264 -11.53 5.23 -16.95
C ALA A 264 -10.20 4.50 -17.18
N TYR A 265 -9.18 4.81 -16.37
CA TYR A 265 -7.86 4.19 -16.48
C TYR A 265 -7.91 2.68 -16.20
N SER A 266 -8.75 2.21 -15.26
CA SER A 266 -8.94 0.76 -15.04
C SER A 266 -9.49 0.02 -16.26
N VAL A 267 -10.40 0.64 -17.03
CA VAL A 267 -10.91 0.01 -18.27
C VAL A 267 -9.84 -0.01 -19.35
N ALA A 268 -9.09 1.08 -19.51
CA ALA A 268 -8.01 1.18 -20.50
C ALA A 268 -6.87 0.19 -20.21
N VAL A 269 -6.40 0.11 -18.96
CA VAL A 269 -5.38 -0.87 -18.50
C VAL A 269 -5.85 -2.30 -18.80
N ALA A 270 -7.06 -2.67 -18.37
CA ALA A 270 -7.62 -4.00 -18.63
C ALA A 270 -7.93 -4.30 -20.11
N ALA A 271 -7.94 -3.30 -21.00
CA ALA A 271 -8.08 -3.48 -22.44
C ALA A 271 -6.71 -3.68 -23.11
N ILE A 272 -5.75 -2.80 -22.79
CA ILE A 272 -4.37 -2.84 -23.31
C ILE A 272 -3.64 -4.10 -22.82
N ALA A 273 -3.82 -4.52 -21.56
CA ALA A 273 -3.26 -5.78 -21.05
C ALA A 273 -3.80 -7.03 -21.77
N SER A 274 -5.01 -6.95 -22.34
CA SER A 274 -5.58 -8.02 -23.19
C SER A 274 -5.22 -7.89 -24.68
N TYR A 275 -4.39 -6.91 -25.07
CA TYR A 275 -3.97 -6.70 -26.44
C TYR A 275 -2.70 -7.54 -26.76
N PRO A 276 -2.76 -8.50 -27.68
CA PRO A 276 -1.69 -9.50 -27.89
C PRO A 276 -0.54 -8.99 -28.77
N TYR A 277 -0.56 -7.72 -29.19
CA TYR A 277 0.45 -7.11 -30.04
C TYR A 277 1.08 -5.92 -29.31
N SER A 278 2.37 -5.67 -29.52
CA SER A 278 2.99 -4.41 -29.08
C SER A 278 2.41 -3.26 -29.88
N LEU A 279 1.99 -2.20 -29.19
CA LEU A 279 1.42 -1.02 -29.82
C LEU A 279 2.46 -0.31 -30.71
N THR A 280 2.06 -0.07 -31.96
CA THR A 280 2.84 0.62 -33.00
C THR A 280 2.23 1.97 -33.38
N SER A 281 0.93 2.17 -33.15
CA SER A 281 0.21 3.42 -33.46
C SER A 281 -0.88 3.75 -32.46
N ALA A 282 -1.05 5.04 -32.17
CA ALA A 282 -2.15 5.58 -31.36
C ALA A 282 -3.54 5.31 -31.96
N LEU A 283 -3.60 5.02 -33.26
CA LEU A 283 -4.81 4.58 -33.95
C LEU A 283 -5.26 3.19 -33.48
N GLU A 284 -4.35 2.32 -33.02
CA GLU A 284 -4.72 1.01 -32.49
C GLU A 284 -5.51 1.13 -31.19
N LEU A 285 -5.04 1.99 -30.28
CA LEU A 285 -5.68 2.33 -29.00
C LEU A 285 -7.10 2.83 -29.19
N SER A 286 -7.35 3.70 -30.19
CA SER A 286 -8.67 4.27 -30.44
C SER A 286 -9.77 3.23 -30.73
N ARG A 287 -9.38 1.99 -31.03
CA ARG A 287 -10.26 0.84 -31.31
C ARG A 287 -10.52 -0.04 -30.08
N LEU A 288 -9.81 0.18 -28.96
CA LEU A 288 -9.88 -0.67 -27.75
C LEU A 288 -10.88 -0.09 -26.72
N PRO A 289 -11.57 -0.94 -25.92
CA PRO A 289 -12.50 -0.48 -24.89
C PRO A 289 -11.86 0.51 -23.89
N GLY A 290 -12.47 1.70 -23.73
CA GLY A 290 -12.01 2.73 -22.79
C GLY A 290 -10.79 3.56 -23.24
N CYS A 291 -10.09 3.16 -24.30
CA CYS A 291 -8.87 3.81 -24.79
C CYS A 291 -9.19 5.02 -25.70
N GLY A 292 -9.87 6.02 -25.13
CA GLY A 292 -10.21 7.27 -25.82
C GLY A 292 -9.00 8.16 -26.14
N SER A 293 -9.26 9.31 -26.78
CA SER A 293 -8.22 10.23 -27.29
C SER A 293 -7.17 10.66 -26.27
N LYS A 294 -7.51 10.77 -24.97
CA LYS A 294 -6.53 11.01 -23.89
C LYS A 294 -5.51 9.87 -23.77
N ILE A 295 -5.95 8.61 -23.79
CA ILE A 295 -5.06 7.44 -23.72
C ILE A 295 -4.22 7.33 -25.00
N SER A 296 -4.84 7.55 -26.18
CA SER A 296 -4.11 7.64 -27.45
C SER A 296 -3.02 8.72 -27.43
N LYS A 297 -3.30 9.92 -26.88
CA LYS A 297 -2.29 10.97 -26.73
C LYS A 297 -1.19 10.57 -25.74
N LEU A 298 -1.54 10.07 -24.55
CA LEU A 298 -0.54 9.64 -23.55
C LEU A 298 0.44 8.61 -24.13
N TRP A 299 -0.03 7.72 -25.02
CA TRP A 299 0.83 6.80 -25.74
C TRP A 299 1.73 7.48 -26.79
N GLN A 300 1.26 8.52 -27.49
CA GLN A 300 2.09 9.32 -28.41
C GLN A 300 3.19 10.07 -27.67
N ASP A 301 2.84 10.69 -26.54
CA ASP A 301 3.77 11.38 -25.66
C ASP A 301 4.83 10.37 -25.16
N TRP A 302 4.40 9.24 -24.58
CA TRP A 302 5.28 8.15 -24.15
C TRP A 302 6.17 7.59 -25.26
N LYS A 303 5.61 7.34 -26.46
CA LYS A 303 6.37 6.77 -27.57
C LYS A 303 7.41 7.74 -28.15
N THR A 304 7.23 9.04 -27.94
CA THR A 304 8.14 10.09 -28.41
C THR A 304 9.22 10.43 -27.37
N LEU A 305 8.86 10.41 -26.07
CA LEU A 305 9.72 10.87 -24.97
C LEU A 305 10.34 9.73 -24.14
N GLY A 306 9.72 8.55 -24.14
CA GLY A 306 10.05 7.41 -23.27
C GLY A 306 9.33 7.43 -21.90
N HIS A 307 8.67 8.52 -21.55
CA HIS A 307 8.00 8.76 -20.26
C HIS A 307 6.69 9.53 -20.45
N VAL A 308 5.84 9.57 -19.42
CA VAL A 308 4.60 10.36 -19.40
C VAL A 308 4.68 11.48 -18.36
N GLU A 309 4.62 12.73 -18.82
CA GLU A 309 4.67 13.95 -17.98
C GLU A 309 3.66 13.91 -16.81
N GLU A 310 2.40 13.49 -17.04
CA GLU A 310 1.38 13.34 -15.97
C GLU A 310 1.74 12.26 -14.93
N ALA A 311 2.57 11.27 -15.29
CA ALA A 311 3.11 10.28 -14.37
C ALA A 311 4.35 10.81 -13.62
N ASP A 312 5.17 11.66 -14.24
CA ASP A 312 6.30 12.32 -13.59
C ASP A 312 5.87 13.39 -12.58
N GLU A 313 4.86 14.18 -12.93
CA GLU A 313 4.14 15.04 -11.98
C GLU A 313 3.62 14.21 -10.79
N ALA A 314 2.99 13.07 -11.05
CA ALA A 314 2.48 12.19 -10.00
C ALA A 314 3.57 11.53 -9.14
N ARG A 315 4.76 11.24 -9.70
CA ARG A 315 5.93 10.73 -8.98
C ARG A 315 6.57 11.80 -8.09
N SER A 316 6.59 13.05 -8.54
CA SER A 316 7.32 14.17 -7.90
C SER A 316 6.47 15.03 -6.94
N ASP A 317 5.13 14.93 -7.02
CA ASP A 317 4.17 15.59 -6.13
C ASP A 317 4.33 15.11 -4.66
N PRO A 318 4.78 15.97 -3.72
CA PRO A 318 5.06 15.58 -2.34
C PRO A 318 3.78 15.31 -1.53
N ASP A 319 2.65 15.91 -1.90
CA ASP A 319 1.37 15.63 -1.25
C ASP A 319 0.86 14.24 -1.66
N LEU A 320 1.07 13.83 -2.92
CA LEU A 320 0.82 12.45 -3.36
C LEU A 320 1.74 11.44 -2.67
N GLN A 321 3.01 11.75 -2.46
CA GLN A 321 3.93 10.85 -1.74
C GLN A 321 3.46 10.57 -0.30
N VAL A 322 2.94 11.58 0.40
CA VAL A 322 2.36 11.40 1.75
C VAL A 322 1.01 10.67 1.69
N LEU A 323 0.15 10.97 0.72
CA LEU A 323 -1.11 10.24 0.55
C LEU A 323 -0.87 8.75 0.24
N ASP A 324 0.18 8.43 -0.51
CA ASP A 324 0.60 7.05 -0.82
C ASP A 324 1.19 6.34 0.40
N LEU A 325 2.06 7.02 1.17
CA LEU A 325 2.55 6.55 2.48
C LEU A 325 1.39 6.15 3.39
N PHE A 326 0.35 6.99 3.50
CA PHE A 326 -0.82 6.69 4.33
C PHE A 326 -1.72 5.61 3.74
N TRP A 327 -1.92 5.58 2.42
CA TRP A 327 -2.74 4.55 1.75
C TRP A 327 -2.12 3.15 1.81
N LYS A 328 -0.80 3.04 1.98
CA LYS A 328 -0.08 1.78 2.21
C LYS A 328 -0.27 1.20 3.62
N ILE A 329 -0.74 1.99 4.59
CA ILE A 329 -1.02 1.51 5.95
C ILE A 329 -2.24 0.56 5.89
N HIS A 330 -2.10 -0.66 6.43
CA HIS A 330 -3.24 -1.57 6.50
C HIS A 330 -4.41 -0.93 7.27
N GLY A 331 -5.63 -1.06 6.73
CA GLY A 331 -6.84 -0.42 7.26
C GLY A 331 -7.06 1.04 6.85
N VAL A 332 -6.16 1.65 6.04
CA VAL A 332 -6.29 3.04 5.58
C VAL A 332 -6.68 3.10 4.09
N GLY A 333 -7.97 3.19 3.81
CA GLY A 333 -8.47 3.47 2.46
C GLY A 333 -8.13 4.88 1.98
N GLU A 334 -8.31 5.19 0.70
CA GLU A 334 -7.95 6.47 0.09
C GLU A 334 -8.68 7.68 0.73
N ALA A 335 -9.92 7.50 1.19
CA ALA A 335 -10.64 8.47 2.01
C ALA A 335 -10.00 8.69 3.40
N SER A 336 -9.43 7.65 4.01
CA SER A 336 -8.73 7.74 5.31
C SER A 336 -7.34 8.35 5.15
N ALA A 337 -6.62 8.06 4.06
CA ALA A 337 -5.35 8.71 3.74
C ALA A 337 -5.53 10.23 3.56
N ARG A 338 -6.59 10.67 2.87
CA ARG A 338 -6.96 12.09 2.75
C ARG A 338 -7.37 12.72 4.09
N ASP A 339 -8.09 12.00 4.94
CA ASP A 339 -8.42 12.44 6.31
C ASP A 339 -7.16 12.63 7.17
N PHE A 340 -6.24 11.66 7.17
CA PHE A 340 -4.94 11.73 7.85
C PHE A 340 -4.12 12.93 7.36
N PHE A 341 -4.01 13.11 6.04
CA PHE A 341 -3.34 14.25 5.43
C PHE A 341 -4.00 15.60 5.82
N SER A 342 -5.33 15.65 5.92
CA SER A 342 -6.07 16.86 6.32
C SER A 342 -5.88 17.26 7.78
N LYS A 343 -5.49 16.31 8.65
CA LYS A 343 -5.12 16.58 10.06
C LYS A 343 -3.73 17.21 10.20
N GLY A 344 -2.98 17.35 9.10
CA GLY A 344 -1.62 17.90 9.08
C GLY A 344 -0.51 16.86 9.21
N TRP A 345 -0.84 15.58 9.40
CA TRP A 345 0.14 14.49 9.49
C TRP A 345 0.88 14.33 8.16
N ARG A 346 2.20 14.08 8.20
CA ARG A 346 3.06 13.88 7.01
C ARG A 346 3.94 12.62 7.08
N SER A 347 3.94 11.93 8.22
CA SER A 347 4.76 10.75 8.50
C SER A 347 3.99 9.73 9.35
N LEU A 348 4.54 8.51 9.50
CA LEU A 348 4.00 7.53 10.46
C LEU A 348 4.18 8.01 11.91
N ASP A 349 5.28 8.72 12.21
CA ASP A 349 5.53 9.32 13.52
C ASP A 349 4.41 10.31 13.91
N ASP A 350 3.92 11.15 12.99
CA ASP A 350 2.78 12.04 13.27
C ASP A 350 1.53 11.27 13.72
N ILE A 351 1.27 10.10 13.14
CA ILE A 351 0.14 9.25 13.51
C ILE A 351 0.35 8.69 14.91
N VAL A 352 1.56 8.22 15.23
CA VAL A 352 1.91 7.68 16.57
C VAL A 352 1.86 8.78 17.65
N GLU A 353 2.38 9.98 17.37
CA GLU A 353 2.44 11.10 18.32
C GLU A 353 1.10 11.79 18.55
N GLN A 354 0.30 11.99 17.48
CA GLN A 354 -0.84 12.92 17.48
C GLN A 354 -2.18 12.22 17.20
N GLY A 355 -2.13 10.95 16.79
CA GLY A 355 -3.26 10.24 16.18
C GLY A 355 -3.57 8.86 16.75
N TRP A 356 -2.71 8.27 17.59
CA TRP A 356 -2.78 6.85 17.95
C TRP A 356 -4.11 6.41 18.58
N ASP A 357 -4.66 7.21 19.49
CA ASP A 357 -5.96 6.97 20.14
C ASP A 357 -7.17 7.38 19.29
N ARG A 358 -6.93 7.88 18.07
CA ARG A 358 -7.95 8.40 17.14
C ARG A 358 -8.09 7.56 15.87
N ILE A 359 -7.26 6.53 15.70
CA ILE A 359 -7.31 5.56 14.61
C ILE A 359 -7.87 4.22 15.11
N SER A 360 -8.37 3.38 14.20
CA SER A 360 -8.89 2.06 14.57
C SER A 360 -7.79 1.09 15.02
N ARG A 361 -8.15 0.01 15.72
CA ARG A 361 -7.19 -1.02 16.13
C ARG A 361 -6.46 -1.64 14.94
N ASP A 362 -7.17 -1.89 13.85
CA ASP A 362 -6.63 -2.43 12.60
C ASP A 362 -5.58 -1.48 11.99
N GLN A 363 -5.85 -0.17 12.07
CA GLN A 363 -4.92 0.88 11.63
C GLN A 363 -3.70 1.01 12.56
N GLN A 364 -3.87 0.87 13.88
CA GLN A 364 -2.74 0.80 14.82
C GLN A 364 -1.82 -0.36 14.49
N ILE A 365 -2.39 -1.53 14.16
CA ILE A 365 -1.65 -2.73 13.76
C ILE A 365 -0.98 -2.50 12.38
N GLY A 366 -1.67 -1.85 11.45
CA GLY A 366 -1.13 -1.45 10.15
C GLY A 366 0.00 -0.42 10.19
N VAL A 367 0.02 0.46 11.20
CA VAL A 367 1.16 1.36 11.47
C VAL A 367 2.30 0.59 12.15
N LYS A 368 1.99 -0.26 13.15
CA LYS A 368 2.98 -1.05 13.89
C LYS A 368 3.81 -1.97 12.98
N TYR A 369 3.18 -2.57 11.98
CA TYR A 369 3.79 -3.55 11.06
C TYR A 369 3.92 -3.03 9.63
N TYR A 370 3.98 -1.70 9.45
CA TYR A 370 3.96 -1.06 8.14
C TYR A 370 5.01 -1.64 7.17
N ASP A 371 6.28 -1.68 7.59
CA ASP A 371 7.38 -2.16 6.74
C ASP A 371 7.31 -3.68 6.51
N GLU A 372 6.84 -4.46 7.48
CA GLU A 372 6.66 -5.91 7.36
C GLU A 372 5.53 -6.27 6.38
N PHE A 373 4.42 -5.51 6.38
CA PHE A 373 3.29 -5.69 5.46
C PHE A 373 3.57 -5.19 4.04
N LEU A 374 4.62 -4.39 3.83
CA LEU A 374 5.10 -4.03 2.49
C LEU A 374 6.00 -5.09 1.86
N GLN A 375 6.60 -5.98 2.66
CA GLN A 375 7.41 -7.08 2.13
C GLN A 375 6.55 -8.04 1.29
N ARG A 376 7.12 -8.50 0.18
CA ARG A 376 6.46 -9.43 -0.73
C ARG A 376 6.61 -10.86 -0.19
N ILE A 377 5.53 -11.64 -0.26
CA ILE A 377 5.47 -13.03 0.22
C ILE A 377 5.77 -13.98 -0.95
N PRO A 378 6.88 -14.75 -0.95
CA PRO A 378 7.20 -15.71 -2.00
C PRO A 378 6.20 -16.87 -2.06
N ARG A 379 6.04 -17.50 -3.24
CA ARG A 379 5.06 -18.59 -3.43
C ARG A 379 5.19 -19.73 -2.42
N GLU A 380 6.41 -20.16 -2.11
CA GLU A 380 6.68 -21.23 -1.14
C GLU A 380 6.16 -20.89 0.27
N GLU A 381 6.29 -19.63 0.70
CA GLU A 381 5.77 -19.18 1.99
C GLU A 381 4.23 -19.11 1.99
N VAL A 382 3.62 -18.63 0.89
CA VAL A 382 2.16 -18.68 0.68
C VAL A 382 1.65 -20.12 0.75
N GLU A 383 2.34 -21.05 0.10
CA GLU A 383 2.01 -22.49 0.06
C GLU A 383 2.18 -23.16 1.43
N LYS A 384 3.24 -22.83 2.19
CA LYS A 384 3.46 -23.30 3.56
C LYS A 384 2.35 -22.86 4.51
N ILE A 385 2.04 -21.55 4.53
CA ILE A 385 0.97 -20.97 5.36
C ILE A 385 -0.37 -21.61 5.03
N ALA A 386 -0.67 -21.76 3.73
CA ALA A 386 -1.90 -22.40 3.28
C ALA A 386 -1.99 -23.89 3.69
N SER A 387 -0.90 -24.65 3.66
CA SER A 387 -0.88 -26.04 4.15
C SER A 387 -1.29 -26.09 5.62
N VAL A 388 -0.63 -25.32 6.49
CA VAL A 388 -0.95 -25.30 7.94
C VAL A 388 -2.43 -24.99 8.18
N ILE A 389 -3.02 -24.04 7.44
CA ILE A 389 -4.45 -23.70 7.56
C ILE A 389 -5.35 -24.88 7.13
N LEU A 390 -5.03 -25.57 6.04
CA LEU A 390 -5.78 -26.74 5.57
C LEU A 390 -5.60 -27.96 6.48
N ASP A 391 -4.39 -28.16 7.01
CA ASP A 391 -4.06 -29.24 7.93
C ASP A 391 -4.84 -29.04 9.24
N TYR A 392 -4.81 -27.84 9.84
CA TYR A 392 -5.61 -27.51 11.02
C TYR A 392 -7.12 -27.66 10.74
N ALA A 393 -7.59 -27.24 9.56
CA ALA A 393 -8.99 -27.41 9.20
C ALA A 393 -9.43 -28.89 9.19
N ASN A 394 -8.61 -29.79 8.62
CA ASN A 394 -8.90 -31.21 8.58
C ASN A 394 -8.71 -31.92 9.94
N HIS A 395 -7.77 -31.48 10.78
CA HIS A 395 -7.63 -32.01 12.15
C HIS A 395 -8.88 -31.72 13.02
N ILE A 396 -9.56 -30.59 12.79
CA ILE A 396 -10.81 -30.26 13.50
C ILE A 396 -12.02 -30.95 12.82
N ARG A 397 -12.09 -30.96 11.48
CA ARG A 397 -13.16 -31.60 10.68
C ARG A 397 -12.60 -32.14 9.36
N ASP A 398 -12.30 -33.44 9.30
CA ASP A 398 -11.79 -34.09 8.08
C ASP A 398 -12.74 -33.93 6.87
N GLY A 399 -12.16 -33.69 5.68
CA GLY A 399 -12.86 -33.53 4.40
C GLY A 399 -12.85 -32.10 3.83
N PHE A 400 -12.14 -31.16 4.47
CA PHE A 400 -12.00 -29.79 3.98
C PHE A 400 -11.15 -29.71 2.70
N ARG A 401 -11.55 -28.80 1.81
CA ARG A 401 -10.91 -28.53 0.53
C ARG A 401 -10.63 -27.03 0.44
N MET A 402 -9.46 -26.67 -0.09
CA MET A 402 -8.99 -25.30 -0.16
C MET A 402 -8.52 -24.93 -1.57
N VAL A 403 -8.65 -23.66 -1.93
CA VAL A 403 -7.93 -23.04 -3.04
C VAL A 403 -7.27 -21.76 -2.53
N ILE A 404 -5.95 -21.68 -2.68
CA ILE A 404 -5.22 -20.40 -2.56
C ILE A 404 -5.68 -19.50 -3.71
N CYS A 405 -6.13 -18.29 -3.38
CA CYS A 405 -6.79 -17.36 -4.29
C CYS A 405 -5.87 -16.16 -4.60
N GLY A 406 -6.42 -14.95 -4.69
CA GLY A 406 -5.59 -13.74 -4.68
C GLY A 406 -4.63 -13.56 -5.84
N GLY A 407 -3.54 -12.82 -5.58
CA GLY A 407 -2.45 -12.63 -6.54
C GLY A 407 -1.72 -13.92 -6.89
N TYR A 408 -1.54 -14.81 -5.89
CA TYR A 408 -0.94 -16.13 -6.03
C TYR A 408 -1.61 -16.96 -7.15
N ARG A 409 -2.94 -17.07 -7.13
CA ARG A 409 -3.69 -17.89 -8.11
C ARG A 409 -3.66 -17.28 -9.52
N ARG A 410 -3.54 -15.95 -9.63
CA ARG A 410 -3.33 -15.25 -10.91
C ARG A 410 -1.90 -15.36 -11.45
N GLY A 411 -1.08 -16.23 -10.86
CA GLY A 411 0.26 -16.56 -11.36
C GLY A 411 1.37 -15.60 -10.93
N LYS A 412 1.13 -14.69 -9.98
CA LYS A 412 2.20 -13.80 -9.51
C LYS A 412 3.35 -14.58 -8.87
N PRO A 413 4.62 -14.13 -9.03
CA PRO A 413 5.77 -14.72 -8.34
C PRO A 413 5.74 -14.45 -6.82
N ASP A 414 4.98 -13.44 -6.38
CA ASP A 414 4.84 -13.04 -4.99
C ASP A 414 3.46 -12.43 -4.70
N SER A 415 3.08 -12.42 -3.41
CA SER A 415 1.79 -11.88 -2.92
C SER A 415 2.00 -10.81 -1.83
N GLY A 416 0.95 -10.04 -1.49
CA GLY A 416 0.99 -9.07 -0.37
C GLY A 416 0.21 -9.54 0.87
N ASP A 417 -0.33 -10.75 0.77
CA ASP A 417 -1.35 -11.38 1.58
C ASP A 417 -1.41 -12.86 1.16
N VAL A 418 -1.96 -13.72 2.03
CA VAL A 418 -2.30 -15.11 1.72
C VAL A 418 -3.83 -15.26 1.70
N ASP A 419 -4.44 -15.19 0.53
CA ASP A 419 -5.88 -15.45 0.33
C ASP A 419 -6.15 -16.97 0.28
N VAL A 420 -6.96 -17.53 1.19
CA VAL A 420 -7.39 -18.94 1.14
C VAL A 420 -8.90 -19.12 1.27
N VAL A 421 -9.52 -19.71 0.25
CA VAL A 421 -10.94 -20.11 0.28
C VAL A 421 -11.04 -21.58 0.63
N LEU A 422 -11.60 -21.88 1.81
CA LEU A 422 -11.93 -23.22 2.27
C LEU A 422 -13.42 -23.52 2.10
N SER A 423 -13.73 -24.78 1.79
CA SER A 423 -15.09 -25.32 1.73
C SER A 423 -15.09 -26.82 2.05
N HIS A 424 -16.22 -27.33 2.49
CA HIS A 424 -16.38 -28.74 2.86
C HIS A 424 -17.66 -29.32 2.22
N PRO A 425 -17.64 -30.51 1.56
CA PRO A 425 -18.80 -31.06 0.84
C PRO A 425 -20.08 -31.22 1.66
N ASN A 426 -19.97 -31.59 2.94
CA ASN A 426 -21.05 -31.47 3.92
C ASN A 426 -21.10 -30.03 4.47
N GLU A 427 -22.16 -29.28 4.15
CA GLU A 427 -22.31 -27.86 4.52
C GLU A 427 -22.40 -27.62 6.03
N ASN A 428 -22.85 -28.61 6.81
CA ASN A 428 -22.87 -28.51 8.27
C ASN A 428 -21.44 -28.36 8.84
N ALA A 429 -20.43 -28.95 8.18
CA ALA A 429 -19.04 -28.84 8.61
C ALA A 429 -18.44 -27.45 8.37
N THR A 430 -18.95 -26.66 7.41
CA THR A 430 -18.58 -25.24 7.28
C THR A 430 -19.37 -24.31 8.21
N HIS A 431 -20.38 -24.80 8.94
CA HIS A 431 -21.24 -23.93 9.76
C HIS A 431 -20.51 -23.49 11.03
N ARG A 432 -20.38 -22.16 11.19
CA ARG A 432 -19.62 -21.43 12.22
C ARG A 432 -18.13 -21.79 12.37
N PHE A 433 -17.62 -22.68 11.52
CA PHE A 433 -16.33 -23.36 11.64
C PHE A 433 -15.12 -22.42 11.83
N LEU A 434 -15.17 -21.24 11.22
CA LEU A 434 -14.09 -20.25 11.32
C LEU A 434 -13.69 -19.94 12.77
N VAL A 435 -14.64 -19.95 13.72
CA VAL A 435 -14.32 -19.69 15.14
C VAL A 435 -13.40 -20.77 15.71
N GLU A 436 -13.73 -22.04 15.48
CA GLU A 436 -12.94 -23.20 15.96
C GLU A 436 -11.55 -23.26 15.29
N LEU A 437 -11.46 -22.91 14.01
CA LEU A 437 -10.20 -22.84 13.27
C LEU A 437 -9.28 -21.73 13.82
N LEU A 438 -9.81 -20.53 14.05
CA LEU A 438 -9.06 -19.42 14.64
C LEU A 438 -8.59 -19.74 16.07
N GLU A 439 -9.47 -20.30 16.90
CA GLU A 439 -9.13 -20.70 18.27
C GLU A 439 -8.07 -21.80 18.35
N SER A 440 -7.89 -22.60 17.29
CA SER A 440 -6.79 -23.56 17.21
C SER A 440 -5.50 -22.92 16.72
N LEU A 441 -5.54 -22.12 15.65
CA LEU A 441 -4.35 -21.43 15.12
C LEU A 441 -3.79 -20.38 16.10
N GLU A 442 -4.59 -19.79 16.99
CA GLU A 442 -4.12 -18.91 18.07
C GLU A 442 -3.50 -19.68 19.25
N ARG A 443 -4.02 -20.87 19.58
CA ARG A 443 -3.47 -21.71 20.67
C ARG A 443 -2.04 -22.13 20.38
N ASP A 444 -1.78 -22.41 19.11
CA ASP A 444 -0.51 -22.92 18.60
C ASP A 444 0.33 -21.78 17.97
N GLU A 445 0.14 -20.55 18.49
CA GLU A 445 0.92 -19.31 18.26
C GLU A 445 0.96 -18.70 16.84
N TYR A 446 0.35 -19.32 15.82
CA TYR A 446 0.38 -18.82 14.42
C TYR A 446 -0.31 -17.47 14.21
N ILE A 447 -1.38 -17.16 14.96
CA ILE A 447 -2.13 -15.90 14.82
C ILE A 447 -1.75 -14.95 15.96
N THR A 448 -1.13 -13.83 15.62
CA THR A 448 -0.76 -12.78 16.58
C THR A 448 -1.87 -11.74 16.78
N HIS A 449 -2.66 -11.46 15.73
CA HIS A 449 -3.76 -10.49 15.77
C HIS A 449 -4.90 -10.92 14.84
N ARG A 450 -6.14 -10.83 15.34
CA ARG A 450 -7.34 -10.76 14.50
C ARG A 450 -7.56 -9.29 14.09
N LEU A 451 -7.76 -9.03 12.79
CA LEU A 451 -8.10 -7.71 12.26
C LEU A 451 -9.62 -7.62 12.13
N ILE A 452 -10.15 -8.09 10.98
CA ILE A 452 -11.59 -8.17 10.71
C ILE A 452 -12.03 -9.63 10.79
N VAL A 453 -13.06 -9.93 11.60
CA VAL A 453 -13.71 -11.25 11.61
C VAL A 453 -15.21 -11.09 11.39
N SER A 454 -15.78 -11.99 10.57
CA SER A 454 -17.17 -11.93 10.11
C SER A 454 -17.77 -13.33 10.08
N MET A 455 -18.86 -13.55 10.84
CA MET A 455 -19.68 -14.78 10.80
C MET A 455 -20.97 -14.61 9.99
N LYS A 456 -21.04 -13.57 9.15
CA LYS A 456 -22.27 -13.09 8.50
C LYS A 456 -22.95 -14.11 7.59
N ASN A 457 -22.25 -15.12 7.07
CA ASN A 457 -22.83 -16.19 6.26
C ASN A 457 -23.44 -17.27 7.14
N SER A 458 -22.75 -17.77 8.17
CA SER A 458 -23.36 -18.67 9.15
C SER A 458 -24.53 -18.02 9.89
N ASP A 459 -24.43 -16.74 10.24
CA ASP A 459 -25.50 -15.96 10.90
C ASP A 459 -26.78 -15.84 10.04
N ARG A 460 -26.70 -16.04 8.71
CA ARG A 460 -27.85 -16.13 7.79
C ARG A 460 -28.14 -17.56 7.31
N GLY A 461 -27.70 -18.58 8.05
CA GLY A 461 -27.92 -19.99 7.72
C GLY A 461 -27.20 -20.45 6.45
N GLN A 462 -26.01 -19.91 6.19
CA GLN A 462 -25.19 -20.14 4.98
C GLN A 462 -25.87 -19.77 3.64
N ASN A 463 -26.97 -19.03 3.67
CA ASN A 463 -27.66 -18.64 2.44
C ASN A 463 -26.88 -17.58 1.65
N PRO A 464 -27.04 -17.53 0.31
CA PRO A 464 -26.62 -16.40 -0.51
C PRO A 464 -27.13 -15.06 0.04
N LEU A 465 -26.39 -13.97 -0.16
CA LEU A 465 -26.78 -12.67 0.36
C LEU A 465 -28.13 -12.21 -0.25
N ASN A 466 -29.15 -12.05 0.60
CA ASN A 466 -30.51 -11.66 0.21
C ASN A 466 -30.54 -10.41 -0.70
N TRP A 467 -31.27 -10.51 -1.81
CA TRP A 467 -31.51 -9.37 -2.70
C TRP A 467 -32.50 -8.40 -2.05
N LYS A 468 -32.11 -7.12 -1.93
CA LYS A 468 -32.94 -6.05 -1.36
C LYS A 468 -33.67 -5.20 -2.42
N GLY A 469 -33.77 -5.70 -3.65
CA GLY A 469 -34.40 -4.97 -4.76
C GLY A 469 -33.80 -3.57 -4.98
N SER A 470 -34.67 -2.60 -5.25
CA SER A 470 -34.31 -1.19 -5.43
C SER A 470 -34.17 -0.39 -4.12
N MET A 471 -34.09 -1.04 -2.95
CA MET A 471 -33.92 -0.35 -1.68
C MET A 471 -32.63 0.49 -1.64
N PRO A 472 -32.59 1.61 -0.89
CA PRO A 472 -31.40 2.42 -0.75
C PRO A 472 -30.18 1.59 -0.35
N ARG A 473 -29.06 1.79 -1.06
CA ARG A 473 -27.79 1.15 -0.72
C ARG A 473 -27.26 1.73 0.60
N SER A 474 -27.47 1.00 1.70
CA SER A 474 -26.45 0.99 2.75
C SER A 474 -25.10 0.68 2.13
N ARG A 475 -24.02 1.31 2.59
CA ARG A 475 -22.66 0.90 2.22
C ARG A 475 -22.49 -0.56 2.65
N GLY A 476 -22.38 -1.46 1.67
CA GLY A 476 -22.13 -2.87 1.93
C GLY A 476 -20.69 -3.07 2.38
N GLY A 477 -20.44 -4.09 3.20
CA GLY A 477 -19.08 -4.58 3.42
C GLY A 477 -18.48 -5.17 2.14
N PHE A 478 -17.16 -5.31 2.12
CA PHE A 478 -16.38 -5.88 1.01
C PHE A 478 -16.94 -7.24 0.55
N ASP A 479 -17.06 -8.17 1.50
CA ASP A 479 -17.70 -9.47 1.32
C ASP A 479 -18.69 -9.75 2.48
N SER A 480 -19.40 -10.87 2.40
CA SER A 480 -20.30 -11.37 3.45
C SER A 480 -20.30 -12.89 3.61
N LEU A 481 -19.37 -13.62 2.99
CA LEU A 481 -18.95 -14.96 3.44
C LEU A 481 -18.46 -14.91 4.90
N ASP A 482 -18.27 -16.07 5.52
CA ASP A 482 -17.56 -16.12 6.80
C ASP A 482 -16.06 -15.92 6.51
N HIS A 483 -15.44 -14.92 7.11
CA HIS A 483 -14.03 -14.57 6.82
C HIS A 483 -13.31 -13.97 8.03
N ALA A 484 -12.00 -14.17 8.07
CA ALA A 484 -11.09 -13.57 9.01
C ALA A 484 -9.85 -13.02 8.28
N PHE A 485 -9.52 -11.75 8.52
CA PHE A 485 -8.28 -11.12 8.10
C PHE A 485 -7.36 -11.07 9.31
N LEU A 486 -6.13 -11.55 9.17
CA LEU A 486 -5.27 -11.95 10.28
C LEU A 486 -3.85 -11.42 10.10
N VAL A 487 -3.15 -11.31 11.22
CA VAL A 487 -1.69 -11.15 11.25
C VAL A 487 -1.07 -12.46 11.72
N TRP A 488 -0.54 -13.20 10.75
CA TRP A 488 0.18 -14.45 10.94
C TRP A 488 1.63 -14.17 11.30
N GLN A 489 2.21 -14.98 12.19
CA GLN A 489 3.64 -15.06 12.39
C GLN A 489 4.01 -16.54 12.49
N GLU A 490 5.07 -16.97 11.82
CA GLU A 490 5.57 -18.35 11.98
C GLU A 490 6.07 -18.53 13.42
N PRO A 491 5.52 -19.46 14.23
CA PRO A 491 5.88 -19.61 15.63
C PRO A 491 7.20 -20.36 15.85
N THR A 492 7.81 -20.94 14.81
CA THR A 492 9.09 -21.66 14.90
C THR A 492 10.24 -20.88 14.25
N TRP A 493 11.37 -20.74 14.95
CA TRP A 493 12.61 -20.17 14.39
C TRP A 493 13.83 -20.93 14.94
N PRO A 494 14.98 -20.94 14.23
CA PRO A 494 16.08 -21.88 14.52
C PRO A 494 16.64 -21.81 15.94
N SER A 495 16.61 -20.64 16.58
CA SER A 495 17.15 -20.40 17.92
C SER A 495 16.10 -20.38 19.04
N LYS A 496 14.81 -20.69 18.78
CA LYS A 496 13.70 -20.51 19.74
C LYS A 496 13.98 -21.06 21.14
N ASP A 497 14.51 -22.28 21.23
CA ASP A 497 14.80 -22.93 22.51
C ASP A 497 16.02 -22.33 23.25
N GLU A 498 16.97 -21.73 22.53
CA GLU A 498 18.13 -21.04 23.12
C GLU A 498 17.75 -19.62 23.55
N ASP A 499 17.01 -18.90 22.71
CA ASP A 499 16.50 -17.55 22.96
C ASP A 499 15.58 -17.53 24.19
N LEU A 500 14.57 -18.40 24.26
CA LEU A 500 13.63 -18.49 25.37
C LEU A 500 14.30 -18.95 26.69
N LYS A 501 15.39 -19.71 26.59
CA LYS A 501 16.18 -20.15 27.74
C LYS A 501 17.12 -19.05 28.26
N GLY A 502 17.59 -18.16 27.39
CA GLY A 502 18.33 -16.95 27.76
C GLY A 502 17.42 -15.83 28.28
N ASN A 503 16.23 -15.69 27.70
CA ASN A 503 15.21 -14.71 28.06
C ASN A 503 13.80 -15.28 27.78
N PRO A 504 12.97 -15.57 28.81
CA PRO A 504 11.59 -16.02 28.61
C PRO A 504 10.70 -15.05 27.79
N ASP A 505 11.02 -13.75 27.79
CA ASP A 505 10.35 -12.73 26.99
C ASP A 505 11.05 -12.49 25.61
N ALA A 506 11.76 -13.49 25.08
CA ALA A 506 12.41 -13.40 23.77
C ALA A 506 11.37 -13.21 22.66
N ARG A 507 11.62 -12.25 21.77
CA ARG A 507 10.70 -11.94 20.67
C ARG A 507 10.95 -12.87 19.49
N ASN A 508 9.87 -13.48 18.99
CA ASN A 508 9.87 -14.16 17.70
C ASN A 508 10.36 -13.20 16.59
N PRO A 509 11.45 -13.52 15.87
CA PRO A 509 12.04 -12.67 14.84
C PRO A 509 11.39 -12.83 13.45
N ASN A 510 10.48 -13.80 13.28
CA ASN A 510 9.84 -14.05 11.99
C ASN A 510 8.93 -12.91 11.55
N VAL A 511 8.84 -12.66 10.24
CA VAL A 511 8.06 -11.55 9.69
C VAL A 511 6.55 -11.79 9.83
N HIS A 512 5.82 -10.74 10.20
CA HIS A 512 4.36 -10.74 10.28
C HIS A 512 3.74 -10.66 8.88
N ARG A 513 2.95 -11.66 8.51
CA ARG A 513 2.25 -11.73 7.22
C ARG A 513 0.75 -11.47 7.38
N ARG A 514 0.13 -10.86 6.37
CA ARG A 514 -1.34 -10.78 6.30
C ARG A 514 -1.91 -12.06 5.70
N VAL A 515 -2.94 -12.61 6.33
CA VAL A 515 -3.58 -13.85 5.90
C VAL A 515 -5.10 -13.68 5.97
N ASP A 516 -5.77 -13.93 4.85
CA ASP A 516 -7.21 -13.79 4.71
C ASP A 516 -7.83 -15.18 4.52
N ILE A 517 -8.50 -15.68 5.55
CA ILE A 517 -9.15 -16.99 5.59
C ILE A 517 -10.65 -16.82 5.30
N ILE A 518 -11.16 -17.51 4.29
CA ILE A 518 -12.55 -17.41 3.84
C ILE A 518 -13.21 -18.79 3.83
N ILE A 519 -14.35 -18.91 4.51
CA ILE A 519 -15.18 -20.13 4.54
C ILE A 519 -16.43 -19.93 3.66
N SER A 520 -16.63 -20.82 2.69
CA SER A 520 -17.84 -20.87 1.84
C SER A 520 -18.53 -22.23 1.93
N PRO A 521 -19.87 -22.29 2.01
CA PRO A 521 -20.61 -23.56 1.95
C PRO A 521 -20.53 -24.18 0.55
N TRP A 522 -20.65 -25.50 0.45
CA TRP A 522 -20.38 -26.22 -0.80
C TRP A 522 -21.25 -25.75 -1.97
N LYS A 523 -22.50 -25.34 -1.75
CA LYS A 523 -23.38 -24.75 -2.79
C LYS A 523 -22.90 -23.45 -3.44
N THR A 524 -21.93 -22.74 -2.86
CA THR A 524 -21.41 -21.44 -3.39
C THR A 524 -19.88 -21.38 -3.44
N ALA A 525 -19.20 -22.52 -3.35
CA ALA A 525 -17.75 -22.56 -3.28
C ALA A 525 -17.06 -22.13 -4.59
N GLY A 526 -17.68 -22.41 -5.75
CA GLY A 526 -17.20 -21.96 -7.06
C GLY A 526 -17.33 -20.43 -7.22
N CYS A 527 -18.45 -19.85 -6.77
CA CYS A 527 -18.65 -18.41 -6.73
C CYS A 527 -17.68 -17.71 -5.77
N ALA A 528 -17.36 -18.32 -4.63
CA ALA A 528 -16.37 -17.83 -3.68
C ALA A 528 -14.95 -17.84 -4.28
N VAL A 529 -14.51 -18.98 -4.83
CA VAL A 529 -13.20 -19.09 -5.50
C VAL A 529 -13.08 -18.10 -6.65
N LEU A 530 -14.12 -17.92 -7.47
CA LEU A 530 -14.13 -16.92 -8.54
C LEU A 530 -13.97 -15.49 -7.99
N GLY A 531 -14.82 -15.11 -7.02
CA GLY A 531 -14.83 -13.77 -6.42
C GLY A 531 -13.51 -13.37 -5.75
N TRP A 532 -12.85 -14.32 -5.06
CA TRP A 532 -11.59 -14.10 -4.36
C TRP A 532 -10.35 -14.33 -5.24
N SER A 533 -10.50 -14.91 -6.43
CA SER A 533 -9.39 -15.00 -7.40
C SER A 533 -9.10 -13.68 -8.10
N GLY A 534 -10.08 -12.78 -8.23
CA GLY A 534 -9.96 -11.52 -8.98
C GLY A 534 -9.66 -11.72 -10.47
N GLY A 535 -9.07 -10.73 -11.17
CA GLY A 535 -8.67 -9.40 -10.69
C GLY A 535 -9.83 -8.46 -10.36
N THR A 536 -9.48 -7.27 -9.86
CA THR A 536 -10.43 -6.25 -9.38
C THR A 536 -11.34 -5.76 -10.50
N MET A 537 -10.77 -5.47 -11.66
CA MET A 537 -11.49 -4.97 -12.82
C MET A 537 -12.26 -6.11 -13.54
N PHE A 538 -11.70 -7.33 -13.59
CA PHE A 538 -12.38 -8.56 -14.02
C PHE A 538 -13.67 -8.80 -13.23
N GLU A 539 -13.59 -8.80 -11.89
CA GLU A 539 -14.74 -9.02 -11.01
C GLU A 539 -15.79 -7.91 -11.14
N ARG A 540 -15.35 -6.65 -11.30
CA ARG A 540 -16.26 -5.52 -11.55
C ARG A 540 -17.08 -5.74 -12.82
N ASP A 541 -16.43 -6.20 -13.90
CA ASP A 541 -17.12 -6.47 -15.16
C ASP A 541 -17.91 -7.77 -15.15
N LEU A 542 -17.50 -8.81 -14.41
CA LEU A 542 -18.30 -10.02 -14.22
C LEU A 542 -19.64 -9.67 -13.56
N ARG A 543 -19.58 -8.90 -12.46
CA ARG A 543 -20.76 -8.41 -11.73
C ARG A 543 -21.62 -7.48 -12.62
N HIS A 544 -20.99 -6.72 -13.53
CA HIS A 544 -21.69 -5.85 -14.49
C HIS A 544 -22.35 -6.63 -15.64
N TYR A 545 -21.66 -7.62 -16.20
CA TYR A 545 -22.12 -8.54 -17.24
C TYR A 545 -23.33 -9.33 -16.77
N CYS A 546 -23.20 -10.01 -15.62
CA CYS A 546 -24.30 -10.72 -14.96
C CYS A 546 -25.51 -9.79 -14.79
N LYS A 547 -25.28 -8.53 -14.40
CA LYS A 547 -26.36 -7.56 -14.23
C LYS A 547 -27.05 -7.19 -15.54
N GLN A 548 -26.31 -6.83 -16.58
CA GLN A 548 -26.86 -6.21 -17.78
C GLN A 548 -27.27 -7.20 -18.87
N GLN A 549 -26.62 -8.36 -18.94
CA GLN A 549 -26.83 -9.35 -20.00
C GLN A 549 -27.70 -10.53 -19.56
N LEU A 550 -27.67 -10.91 -18.26
CA LEU A 550 -28.37 -12.09 -17.73
C LEU A 550 -29.52 -11.77 -16.77
N GLY A 551 -29.66 -10.50 -16.35
CA GLY A 551 -30.61 -10.13 -15.29
C GLY A 551 -30.26 -10.71 -13.91
N PHE A 552 -29.00 -11.13 -13.70
CA PHE A 552 -28.51 -11.77 -12.48
C PHE A 552 -27.77 -10.80 -11.55
N LYS A 553 -27.59 -11.19 -10.30
CA LYS A 553 -26.66 -10.59 -9.34
C LYS A 553 -25.67 -11.66 -8.85
N PHE A 554 -24.42 -11.52 -9.29
CA PHE A 554 -23.26 -12.25 -8.80
C PHE A 554 -22.63 -11.52 -7.60
N ASP A 555 -22.22 -12.29 -6.59
CA ASP A 555 -21.17 -11.97 -5.62
C ASP A 555 -20.61 -13.30 -5.07
N SER A 556 -19.56 -13.27 -4.26
CA SER A 556 -18.88 -14.47 -3.73
C SER A 556 -19.79 -15.46 -2.98
N THR A 557 -21.01 -15.03 -2.63
CA THR A 557 -22.04 -15.83 -1.96
C THR A 557 -23.05 -16.47 -2.92
N GLY A 558 -22.80 -16.45 -4.24
CA GLY A 558 -23.59 -17.14 -5.26
C GLY A 558 -24.19 -16.25 -6.35
N VAL A 559 -25.23 -16.73 -7.03
CA VAL A 559 -25.96 -15.97 -8.07
C VAL A 559 -27.43 -15.89 -7.70
N ARG A 560 -28.06 -14.71 -7.88
CA ARG A 560 -29.52 -14.54 -7.74
C ARG A 560 -30.12 -13.87 -8.97
N ARG A 561 -31.41 -14.03 -9.23
CA ARG A 561 -32.13 -13.19 -10.20
C ARG A 561 -32.38 -11.77 -9.63
N GLN A 562 -32.45 -10.75 -10.49
CA GLN A 562 -32.74 -9.37 -10.05
C GLN A 562 -34.23 -9.03 -9.92
N ASP A 563 -35.11 -9.82 -10.52
CA ASP A 563 -36.57 -9.62 -10.50
C ASP A 563 -37.20 -10.10 -9.18
N ASN A 564 -36.96 -11.35 -8.79
CA ASN A 564 -37.53 -11.97 -7.60
C ASN A 564 -36.52 -12.16 -6.44
N GLY A 565 -35.21 -12.07 -6.70
CA GLY A 565 -34.16 -12.31 -5.68
C GLY A 565 -33.84 -13.77 -5.38
N GLU A 566 -34.45 -14.71 -6.11
CA GLU A 566 -34.26 -16.16 -6.01
C GLU A 566 -32.80 -16.55 -6.29
N TRP A 567 -32.27 -17.50 -5.51
CA TRP A 567 -30.95 -18.09 -5.75
C TRP A 567 -30.96 -18.99 -6.99
N VAL A 568 -29.91 -18.87 -7.80
CA VAL A 568 -29.68 -19.68 -8.99
C VAL A 568 -28.41 -20.50 -8.74
N ASP A 569 -28.58 -21.81 -8.57
CA ASP A 569 -27.46 -22.75 -8.45
C ASP A 569 -26.84 -23.02 -9.84
N LEU A 570 -25.75 -22.32 -10.13
CA LEU A 570 -24.96 -22.50 -11.36
C LEU A 570 -23.80 -23.50 -11.17
N GLU A 571 -23.61 -24.07 -9.98
CA GLU A 571 -22.42 -24.87 -9.63
C GLU A 571 -22.74 -26.24 -9.01
N LYS A 572 -23.99 -26.67 -9.17
CA LYS A 572 -24.56 -27.95 -8.75
C LYS A 572 -23.75 -29.17 -9.21
N GLY A 573 -23.80 -30.23 -8.40
CA GLY A 573 -23.25 -31.54 -8.70
C GLY A 573 -21.82 -31.74 -8.21
N ASP A 574 -21.31 -32.96 -8.40
CA ASP A 574 -20.06 -33.43 -7.80
C ASP A 574 -18.81 -32.90 -8.51
N GLY A 575 -17.65 -33.03 -7.86
CA GLY A 575 -16.37 -32.55 -8.38
C GLY A 575 -15.52 -31.91 -7.28
N ASP A 576 -14.54 -31.12 -7.69
CA ASP A 576 -13.71 -30.27 -6.84
C ASP A 576 -14.08 -28.78 -6.98
N LEU A 577 -13.29 -27.89 -6.36
CA LEU A 577 -13.50 -26.44 -6.41
C LEU A 577 -13.26 -25.83 -7.81
N LEU A 578 -12.38 -26.42 -8.63
CA LEU A 578 -12.12 -25.99 -10.01
C LEU A 578 -13.27 -26.40 -10.94
N VAL A 579 -13.81 -27.62 -10.80
CA VAL A 579 -15.02 -28.07 -11.51
C VAL A 579 -16.19 -27.15 -11.19
N LYS A 580 -16.36 -26.75 -9.93
CA LYS A 580 -17.43 -25.84 -9.52
C LYS A 580 -17.25 -24.43 -10.08
N GLU A 581 -16.04 -23.87 -10.06
CA GLU A 581 -15.73 -22.62 -10.77
C GLU A 581 -16.06 -22.71 -12.28
N ARG A 582 -15.63 -23.78 -12.96
CA ARG A 582 -15.92 -24.02 -14.39
C ARG A 582 -17.43 -24.09 -14.67
N ARG A 583 -18.22 -24.65 -13.75
CA ARG A 583 -19.70 -24.62 -13.84
C ARG A 583 -20.28 -23.21 -13.69
N VAL A 584 -19.77 -22.38 -12.78
CA VAL A 584 -20.21 -20.97 -12.66
C VAL A 584 -20.02 -20.23 -13.99
N PHE A 585 -18.84 -20.30 -14.62
CA PHE A 585 -18.63 -19.70 -15.95
C PHE A 585 -19.62 -20.24 -16.99
N SER A 586 -19.76 -21.58 -17.07
CA SER A 586 -20.64 -22.24 -18.02
C SER A 586 -22.12 -21.84 -17.84
N GLY A 587 -22.59 -21.76 -16.60
CA GLY A 587 -23.96 -21.34 -16.24
C GLY A 587 -24.21 -19.84 -16.43
N LEU A 588 -23.16 -19.03 -16.50
CA LEU A 588 -23.21 -17.62 -16.90
C LEU A 588 -23.08 -17.43 -18.43
N GLY A 589 -22.94 -18.49 -19.22
CA GLY A 589 -22.71 -18.38 -20.66
C GLY A 589 -21.34 -17.79 -21.03
N LEU A 590 -20.37 -17.91 -20.13
CA LEU A 590 -19.01 -17.42 -20.29
C LEU A 590 -18.05 -18.56 -20.61
N GLU A 591 -17.10 -18.30 -21.50
CA GLU A 591 -15.90 -19.12 -21.66
C GLU A 591 -15.09 -19.08 -20.36
N TRP A 592 -14.71 -20.23 -19.80
CA TRP A 592 -13.87 -20.26 -18.60
C TRP A 592 -12.49 -19.68 -18.92
N ARG A 593 -12.13 -18.61 -18.22
CA ARG A 593 -10.79 -18.02 -18.26
C ARG A 593 -9.94 -18.65 -17.18
N ASP A 594 -8.71 -19.03 -17.52
CA ASP A 594 -7.74 -19.47 -16.51
C ASP A 594 -7.48 -18.31 -15.51
N PRO A 595 -7.23 -18.57 -14.22
CA PRO A 595 -6.88 -17.52 -13.26
C PRO A 595 -5.72 -16.61 -13.69
N THR A 596 -4.74 -17.14 -14.44
CA THR A 596 -3.63 -16.36 -15.01
C THR A 596 -4.04 -15.41 -16.13
N GLU A 597 -5.24 -15.60 -16.71
CA GLU A 597 -5.86 -14.74 -17.73
C GLU A 597 -6.77 -13.64 -17.11
N ARG A 598 -6.72 -13.40 -15.79
CA ARG A 598 -7.59 -12.45 -15.08
C ARG A 598 -6.84 -11.23 -14.53
N CYS A 599 -5.67 -10.91 -15.07
CA CYS A 599 -4.74 -9.90 -14.58
C CYS A 599 -5.08 -8.48 -15.04
N THR A 600 -6.28 -8.03 -14.69
CA THR A 600 -6.91 -6.80 -15.23
C THR A 600 -6.52 -5.48 -14.54
N ASP A 601 -5.48 -5.47 -13.72
CA ASP A 601 -5.25 -4.45 -12.69
C ASP A 601 -3.97 -3.61 -12.90
#